data_AF-A0AAW2T4A9-F1
#
_entry.id   AF-A0AAW2T4A9-F1
#
_cell.length_a   1.000
_cell.length_b   1.000
_cell.length_c   1.000
_cell.angle_alpha   90.00
_cell.angle_beta   90.00
_cell.angle_gamma   90.00
#
_symmetry.space_group_name_H-M   'P 1'
#
loop_
_entity.id
_entity.type
_entity.pdbx_description
1 polymer ?
#
loop_
_entity_poly.entity_id
_entity_poly.type
_entity_poly.pdbx_seq_one_letter_code
_entity_poly.pdbx_strand_id
1 'polypeptide(L)'
;MKLVFIGSSLAIVWCMRFHRVVKRSYDRELDTFRHYILVGLSFLLALLVHEKFSFQEIFWAFSIYLEAVAILPQLVLLQRSGNVDNLTGQYVFFLGAYRAFYILNWIYRYFTEEHFSRWISCVSGLVQTALYADFFYYYFISWKDNAKLKLPA
;
A
#
# COMPACT_ATOMS: atom_id res chain seq x y z
N MET A 1 17.85 1.45 8.67
CA MET A 1 16.50 1.68 8.13
C MET A 1 15.44 0.72 8.67
N LYS A 2 15.63 -0.61 8.64
CA LYS A 2 14.60 -1.58 9.10
C LYS A 2 14.02 -1.28 10.49
N LEU A 3 14.88 -0.97 11.47
CA LEU A 3 14.46 -0.63 12.83
C LEU A 3 13.58 0.64 12.91
N VAL A 4 13.87 1.64 12.08
CA VAL A 4 13.09 2.89 12.02
C VAL A 4 11.69 2.60 11.46
N PHE A 5 11.59 1.82 10.38
CA PHE A 5 10.30 1.44 9.79
C PHE A 5 9.45 0.60 10.75
N ILE A 6 10.06 -0.38 11.43
CA ILE A 6 9.35 -1.22 12.38
C ILE A 6 8.91 -0.37 13.59
N GLY A 7 9.81 0.45 14.14
CA GLY A 7 9.53 1.32 15.26
C GLY A 7 8.43 2.34 14.97
N SER A 8 8.48 3.02 13.81
CA SER A 8 7.44 3.98 13.42
C SER A 8 6.09 3.32 13.15
N SER A 9 6.07 2.17 12.48
CA SER A 9 4.83 1.42 12.22
C SER A 9 4.17 0.95 13.52
N LEU A 10 4.96 0.42 14.46
CA LEU A 10 4.47 0.03 15.78
C LEU A 10 3.97 1.24 16.59
N ALA A 11 4.67 2.37 16.52
CA ALA A 11 4.24 3.60 17.17
C ALA A 11 2.91 4.12 16.61
N ILE A 12 2.72 4.08 15.28
CA ILE A 12 1.45 4.46 14.63
C ILE A 12 0.30 3.56 15.11
N VAL A 13 0.51 2.23 15.10
CA VAL A 13 -0.50 1.28 15.59
C VAL A 13 -0.82 1.51 17.06
N TRP A 14 0.20 1.76 17.89
CA TRP A 14 0.02 2.07 19.30
C TRP A 14 -0.77 3.35 19.51
N CYS A 15 -0.46 4.40 18.74
CA CYS A 15 -1.21 5.66 18.77
C CYS A 15 -2.69 5.44 18.40
N MET A 16 -2.99 4.68 17.34
CA MET A 16 -4.37 4.42 16.94
C MET A 16 -5.15 3.56 17.97
N ARG A 17 -4.50 2.56 18.57
CA ARG A 17 -5.16 1.60 19.48
C ARG A 17 -5.27 2.09 20.92
N PHE A 18 -4.24 2.74 21.45
CA PHE A 18 -4.07 2.99 22.88
C PHE A 18 -4.08 4.47 23.26
N HIS A 19 -3.69 5.38 22.35
CA HIS A 19 -3.67 6.80 22.68
C HIS A 19 -5.10 7.35 22.83
N ARG A 20 -5.41 7.91 24.00
CA ARG A 20 -6.79 8.28 24.40
C ARG A 20 -7.46 9.27 23.45
N VAL A 21 -6.70 10.20 22.87
CA VAL A 21 -7.23 11.25 21.97
C VAL A 21 -7.51 10.68 20.58
N VAL A 22 -6.55 9.93 20.02
CA VAL A 22 -6.62 9.42 18.63
C VAL A 22 -7.61 8.27 18.52
N LYS A 23 -7.72 7.44 19.57
CA LYS A 23 -8.72 6.37 19.63
C LYS A 23 -10.15 6.89 19.53
N ARG A 24 -10.43 8.10 20.05
CA ARG A 24 -11.76 8.71 20.01
C ARG A 24 -12.11 9.28 18.64
N SER A 25 -11.12 9.72 17.88
CA SER A 25 -11.29 10.20 16.51
C SER A 25 -11.33 9.08 15.46
N TYR A 26 -11.08 7.83 15.86
CA TYR A 26 -11.12 6.68 14.95
C TYR A 26 -12.56 6.24 14.69
N ASP A 27 -12.98 6.38 13.44
CA ASP A 27 -14.31 5.97 12.98
C ASP A 27 -14.32 4.49 12.57
N ARG A 28 -14.98 3.67 13.39
CA ARG A 28 -15.10 2.22 13.17
C ARG A 28 -16.14 1.85 12.11
N GLU A 29 -17.11 2.73 11.84
CA GLU A 29 -18.19 2.42 10.91
C GLU A 29 -17.72 2.54 9.46
N LEU A 30 -16.72 3.39 9.21
CA LEU A 30 -16.09 3.52 7.89
C LEU A 30 -15.10 2.39 7.61
N ASP A 31 -14.36 1.91 8.62
CA ASP A 31 -13.31 0.88 8.52
C ASP A 31 -13.85 -0.56 8.64
N THR A 32 -14.83 -0.93 7.81
CA THR A 32 -15.42 -2.29 7.82
C THR A 32 -14.67 -3.29 6.93
N PHE A 33 -13.49 -2.93 6.43
CA PHE A 33 -12.79 -3.74 5.44
C PHE A 33 -12.25 -5.03 6.07
N ARG A 34 -12.57 -6.18 5.47
CA ARG A 34 -12.18 -7.51 5.97
C ARG A 34 -10.72 -7.82 5.61
N HIS A 35 -9.78 -7.15 6.27
CA HIS A 35 -8.34 -7.27 6.01
C HIS A 35 -7.80 -8.70 6.14
N TYR A 36 -8.42 -9.57 6.95
CA TYR A 36 -8.05 -10.99 7.04
C TYR A 36 -8.13 -11.73 5.71
N ILE A 37 -9.03 -11.33 4.81
CA ILE A 37 -9.16 -11.93 3.48
C ILE A 37 -7.91 -11.60 2.66
N LEU A 38 -7.42 -10.36 2.71
CA LEU A 38 -6.19 -9.97 2.02
C LEU A 38 -5.00 -10.75 2.55
N VAL A 39 -4.85 -10.84 3.88
CA VAL A 39 -3.76 -11.60 4.50
C VAL A 39 -3.81 -13.07 4.07
N GLY A 40 -4.99 -13.69 4.12
CA GLY A 40 -5.19 -15.07 3.68
C GLY A 40 -4.87 -15.29 2.20
N LEU A 41 -5.38 -14.42 1.32
CA LEU A 41 -5.14 -14.48 -0.12
C LEU A 41 -3.66 -14.27 -0.46
N SER A 42 -2.99 -13.28 0.15
CA SER A 42 -1.55 -13.06 -0.04
C SER A 42 -0.72 -14.24 0.44
N PHE A 43 -1.12 -14.89 1.54
CA PHE A 43 -0.43 -16.06 2.05
C PHE A 43 -0.62 -17.29 1.16
N LEU A 44 -1.86 -17.54 0.70
CA LEU A 44 -2.14 -18.60 -0.26
C LEU A 44 -1.39 -18.37 -1.58
N LEU A 45 -1.36 -17.13 -2.08
CA LEU A 45 -0.62 -16.78 -3.28
C LEU A 45 0.88 -17.00 -3.11
N ALA A 46 1.45 -16.67 -1.95
CA ALA A 46 2.86 -16.94 -1.66
C ALA A 46 3.20 -18.43 -1.59
N LEU A 47 2.25 -19.27 -1.17
CA LEU A 47 2.44 -20.73 -1.17
C LEU A 47 2.35 -21.31 -2.59
N LEU A 48 1.47 -20.79 -3.44
CA LEU A 48 1.28 -21.26 -4.81
C LEU A 48 2.36 -20.73 -5.76
N VAL A 49 2.75 -19.47 -5.59
CA VAL A 49 3.66 -18.73 -6.48
C VAL A 49 4.87 -18.27 -5.69
N HIS A 50 5.92 -19.09 -5.72
CA HIS A 50 7.20 -18.82 -5.07
C HIS A 50 8.35 -19.23 -6.00
N GLU A 51 9.50 -18.55 -5.90
CA GLU A 51 10.67 -18.89 -6.74
C GLU A 51 11.39 -20.16 -6.26
N LYS A 52 11.46 -20.38 -4.94
CA LYS A 52 12.04 -21.58 -4.33
C LYS A 52 11.23 -21.99 -3.12
N PHE A 53 11.06 -23.30 -2.92
CA PHE A 53 10.34 -23.84 -1.75
C PHE A 53 11.23 -23.82 -0.50
N SER A 54 11.58 -22.61 -0.05
CA SER A 54 12.27 -22.34 1.20
C SER A 54 11.39 -21.43 2.05
N PHE A 55 11.38 -21.67 3.37
CA PHE A 55 10.61 -20.84 4.30
C PHE A 55 10.91 -19.34 4.12
N GLN A 56 12.17 -18.99 3.94
CA GLN A 56 12.58 -17.59 3.77
C GLN A 56 12.00 -16.96 2.49
N GLU A 57 11.96 -17.71 1.39
CA GLU A 57 11.43 -17.23 0.10
C GLU A 57 9.91 -17.11 0.14
N ILE A 58 9.21 -18.04 0.79
CA ILE A 58 7.74 -17.97 0.96
C ILE A 58 7.37 -16.73 1.79
N PHE A 59 8.06 -16.48 2.91
CA PHE A 59 7.81 -15.28 3.72
C PHE A 59 8.20 -13.99 2.98
N TRP A 60 9.23 -14.03 2.15
CA TRP A 60 9.60 -12.91 1.30
C TRP A 60 8.52 -12.62 0.25
N ALA A 61 8.07 -13.62 -0.51
CA ALA A 61 6.99 -13.49 -1.49
C ALA A 61 5.69 -13.02 -0.82
N PHE A 62 5.35 -13.58 0.34
CA PHE A 62 4.23 -13.14 1.16
C PHE A 62 4.33 -11.66 1.52
N SER A 63 5.49 -11.18 1.97
CA SER A 63 5.68 -9.77 2.30
C SER A 63 5.45 -8.84 1.10
N ILE A 64 5.89 -9.26 -0.09
CA ILE A 64 5.73 -8.52 -1.34
C ILE A 64 4.27 -8.48 -1.81
N TYR A 65 3.55 -9.59 -1.73
CA TYR A 65 2.13 -9.63 -2.10
C TYR A 65 1.26 -8.88 -1.11
N LEU A 66 1.54 -9.01 0.20
CA LEU A 66 0.80 -8.31 1.23
C LEU A 66 1.00 -6.79 1.10
N GLU A 67 2.22 -6.33 0.84
CA GLU A 67 2.51 -4.91 0.64
C GLU A 67 1.72 -4.30 -0.53
N ALA A 68 1.54 -5.05 -1.62
CA ALA A 68 0.77 -4.58 -2.78
C ALA A 68 -0.70 -4.29 -2.46
N VAL A 69 -1.30 -5.12 -1.60
CA VAL A 69 -2.73 -5.00 -1.24
C VAL A 69 -2.99 -4.29 0.08
N ALA A 70 -1.95 -4.07 0.91
CA ALA A 70 -2.09 -3.50 2.26
C ALA A 70 -2.69 -2.09 2.28
N ILE A 71 -2.61 -1.34 1.18
CA ILE A 71 -3.17 0.01 1.07
C ILE A 71 -4.68 0.01 0.79
N LEU A 72 -5.25 -1.10 0.31
CA LEU A 72 -6.67 -1.19 -0.07
C LEU A 72 -7.66 -0.76 1.03
N PRO A 73 -7.51 -1.20 2.30
CA PRO A 73 -8.44 -0.76 3.36
C PRO A 73 -8.46 0.75 3.53
N GLN A 74 -7.27 1.38 3.45
CA GLN A 74 -7.14 2.84 3.56
C GLN A 74 -7.79 3.55 2.37
N LEU A 75 -7.60 3.04 1.16
CA LEU A 75 -8.24 3.62 -0.04
C LEU A 75 -9.76 3.52 0.04
N VAL A 76 -10.31 2.37 0.43
CA VAL A 76 -11.75 2.15 0.59
C VAL A 76 -12.33 3.06 1.68
N LEU A 77 -11.59 3.27 2.78
CA LEU A 77 -12.00 4.20 3.83
C LEU A 77 -12.07 5.64 3.32
N LEU A 78 -11.09 6.07 2.51
CA LEU A 78 -11.12 7.40 1.88
C LEU A 78 -12.26 7.54 0.87
N GLN A 79 -12.57 6.48 0.11
CA GLN A 79 -13.71 6.44 -0.79
C GLN A 79 -15.03 6.64 -0.04
N ARG A 80 -15.23 5.89 1.04
CA ARG A 80 -16.45 5.95 1.86
C ARG A 80 -16.61 7.24 2.65
N SER A 81 -15.50 7.79 3.16
CA SER A 81 -15.49 9.09 3.85
C SER A 81 -15.94 10.22 2.91
N GLY A 82 -15.67 10.08 1.60
CA GLY A 82 -16.03 11.06 0.58
C GLY A 82 -15.32 12.41 0.72
N ASN A 83 -14.46 12.58 1.73
CA ASN A 83 -13.63 13.75 1.95
C ASN A 83 -12.22 13.29 2.34
N VAL A 84 -11.24 13.70 1.53
CA VAL A 84 -9.82 13.44 1.81
C VAL A 84 -9.16 14.74 2.22
N ASP A 85 -8.64 14.77 3.45
CA ASP A 85 -7.86 15.89 3.95
C ASP A 85 -6.58 16.08 3.13
N ASN A 86 -6.15 17.32 2.94
CA ASN A 86 -4.93 17.65 2.18
C ASN A 86 -3.70 16.90 2.70
N LEU A 87 -3.56 16.75 4.02
CA LEU A 87 -2.42 16.03 4.62
C LEU A 87 -2.44 14.54 4.24
N THR A 88 -3.61 13.91 4.28
CA THR A 88 -3.79 12.50 3.92
C THR A 88 -3.54 12.29 2.43
N GLY A 89 -4.01 13.21 1.58
CA GLY A 89 -3.73 13.21 0.15
C GLY A 89 -2.24 13.30 -0.16
N GLN A 90 -1.52 14.23 0.49
CA GLN A 90 -0.06 14.36 0.36
C GLN A 90 0.67 13.10 0.84
N TYR A 91 0.23 12.49 1.94
CA TYR A 91 0.81 11.24 2.44
C TYR A 91 0.70 10.11 1.40
N VAL A 92 -0.50 9.88 0.85
CA VAL A 92 -0.71 8.87 -0.19
C VAL A 92 0.09 9.20 -1.45
N PHE A 93 0.22 10.48 -1.79
CA PHE A 93 1.03 10.92 -2.92
C PHE A 93 2.51 10.57 -2.76
N PHE A 94 3.13 10.89 -1.62
CA PHE A 94 4.53 10.51 -1.38
C PHE A 94 4.72 9.00 -1.34
N LEU A 95 3.75 8.26 -0.79
CA LEU A 95 3.79 6.79 -0.76
C LEU A 95 3.77 6.18 -2.17
N GLY A 96 2.94 6.72 -3.07
CA GLY A 96 2.94 6.27 -4.47
C GLY A 96 4.15 6.77 -5.26
N ALA A 97 4.66 7.97 -5.00
CA ALA A 97 5.89 8.48 -5.62
C ALA A 97 7.11 7.61 -5.26
N TYR A 98 7.23 7.21 -4.00
CA TYR A 98 8.21 6.21 -3.55
C TYR A 98 8.14 4.93 -4.41
N ARG A 99 6.93 4.44 -4.71
CA ARG A 99 6.74 3.22 -5.51
C ARG A 99 7.10 3.43 -6.99
N ALA A 100 6.75 4.57 -7.57
CA ALA A 100 7.14 4.92 -8.93
C ALA A 100 8.68 4.93 -9.09
N PHE A 101 9.41 5.48 -8.12
CA PHE A 101 10.88 5.44 -8.12
C PHE A 101 11.43 4.01 -8.02
N TYR A 102 10.75 3.10 -7.32
CA TYR A 102 11.12 1.68 -7.30
C TYR A 102 10.97 1.01 -8.66
N ILE A 103 9.89 1.31 -9.39
CA ILE A 103 9.69 0.79 -10.75
C ILE A 103 10.80 1.31 -11.68
N LEU A 104 11.11 2.61 -11.61
CA LEU A 104 12.21 3.18 -12.39
C LEU A 104 13.56 2.52 -12.04
N ASN A 105 13.78 2.22 -10.76
CA ASN A 105 14.96 1.47 -10.34
C ASN A 105 15.00 0.05 -10.93
N TRP A 106 13.87 -0.66 -10.97
CA TRP A 106 13.81 -1.99 -11.60
C TRP A 106 14.08 -1.94 -13.09
N ILE A 107 13.54 -0.94 -13.80
CA ILE A 107 13.82 -0.72 -15.22
C ILE A 107 15.32 -0.49 -15.42
N TYR A 108 15.93 0.38 -14.61
CA TYR A 108 17.37 0.62 -14.68
C TYR A 108 18.19 -0.66 -14.46
N ARG A 109 17.85 -1.43 -13.42
CA ARG A 109 18.53 -2.70 -13.10
C ARG A 109 18.33 -3.78 -14.15
N TYR A 110 17.16 -3.81 -14.80
CA TYR A 110 16.91 -4.73 -15.90
C TYR A 110 17.85 -4.49 -17.10
N PHE A 111 18.20 -3.22 -17.37
CA PHE A 111 19.14 -2.88 -18.44
C PHE A 111 20.63 -3.05 -18.06
N THR A 112 20.96 -3.02 -16.77
CA THR A 112 22.36 -3.07 -16.30
C THR A 112 22.79 -4.43 -15.75
N GLU A 113 21.88 -5.29 -15.30
CA GLU A 113 22.18 -6.60 -14.71
C GLU A 113 21.69 -7.75 -15.61
N GLU A 114 22.60 -8.67 -16.02
CA GLU A 114 22.27 -9.80 -16.91
C GLU A 114 21.36 -10.89 -16.30
N HIS A 115 21.20 -10.93 -14.97
CA HIS A 115 20.43 -11.95 -14.23
C HIS A 115 19.35 -11.32 -13.33
N PHE A 116 18.41 -10.55 -13.91
CA PHE A 116 17.29 -9.99 -13.15
C PHE A 116 16.18 -11.03 -12.91
N SER A 117 16.38 -11.93 -11.93
CA SER A 117 15.39 -12.93 -11.50
C SER A 117 14.55 -12.43 -10.33
N ARG A 118 13.77 -11.35 -10.52
CA ARG A 118 12.81 -10.85 -9.50
C ARG A 118 11.48 -10.44 -10.13
N TRP A 119 10.93 -11.32 -10.96
CA TRP A 119 9.68 -11.07 -11.67
C TRP A 119 8.51 -10.89 -10.69
N ILE A 120 8.52 -11.58 -9.54
CA ILE A 120 7.49 -11.45 -8.49
C ILE A 120 7.39 -10.01 -7.98
N SER A 121 8.53 -9.35 -7.72
CA SER A 121 8.53 -7.95 -7.27
C SER A 121 7.99 -7.01 -8.34
N CYS A 122 8.31 -7.27 -9.62
CA CYS A 122 7.84 -6.45 -10.73
C CYS A 122 6.32 -6.57 -10.92
N VAL A 123 5.78 -7.80 -10.95
CA VAL A 123 4.33 -8.03 -11.07
C VAL A 123 3.56 -7.45 -9.89
N SER A 124 4.03 -7.71 -8.66
CA SER A 124 3.39 -7.15 -7.46
C SER A 124 3.44 -5.62 -7.45
N GLY A 125 4.57 -5.04 -7.87
CA GLY A 125 4.70 -3.59 -8.01
C GLY A 125 3.77 -2.99 -9.07
N LEU A 126 3.59 -3.65 -10.21
CA LEU A 126 2.63 -3.23 -11.23
C LEU A 126 1.19 -3.26 -10.72
N VAL A 127 0.79 -4.35 -10.04
CA VAL A 127 -0.53 -4.46 -9.40
C VAL A 127 -0.75 -3.32 -8.42
N GLN A 128 0.24 -3.04 -7.57
CA GLN A 128 0.13 -1.96 -6.61
C GLN A 128 0.05 -0.58 -7.27
N THR A 129 0.83 -0.32 -8.30
CA THR A 129 0.76 0.94 -9.06
C THR A 129 -0.58 1.10 -9.76
N ALA A 130 -1.17 0.01 -10.28
CA ALA A 130 -2.51 0.04 -10.85
C ALA A 130 -3.57 0.42 -9.79
N LEU A 131 -3.46 -0.11 -8.57
CA LEU A 131 -4.33 0.26 -7.45
C LEU A 131 -4.17 1.74 -7.07
N TYR A 132 -2.94 2.27 -7.09
CA TYR A 132 -2.70 3.68 -6.86
C TYR A 132 -3.18 4.57 -8.01
N ALA A 133 -3.16 4.10 -9.26
CA ALA A 133 -3.50 4.90 -10.43
C ALA A 133 -4.94 5.40 -10.37
N ASP A 134 -5.88 4.57 -9.91
CA ASP A 134 -7.29 4.96 -9.73
C ASP A 134 -7.41 6.10 -8.69
N PHE A 135 -6.74 5.97 -7.54
CA PHE A 135 -6.70 7.05 -6.55
C PHE A 135 -6.02 8.32 -7.08
N PHE A 136 -4.91 8.18 -7.81
CA PHE A 136 -4.18 9.31 -8.37
C PHE A 136 -4.98 10.07 -9.42
N TYR A 137 -5.78 9.37 -10.20
CA TYR A 137 -6.68 9.98 -11.17
C TYR A 137 -7.66 10.95 -10.49
N TYR A 138 -8.39 10.48 -9.48
CA TYR A 138 -9.33 11.33 -8.72
C TYR A 138 -8.61 12.41 -7.91
N TYR A 139 -7.41 12.12 -7.40
CA TYR A 139 -6.59 13.11 -6.71
C TYR A 139 -6.17 14.26 -7.62
N PHE A 140 -5.72 13.96 -8.84
CA PHE A 140 -5.26 14.98 -9.77
C PHE A 140 -6.39 15.88 -10.27
N ILE A 141 -7.59 15.31 -10.48
CA ILE A 141 -8.80 16.08 -10.82
C ILE A 141 -9.16 17.04 -9.69
N SER A 142 -9.25 16.54 -8.46
CA SER A 142 -9.56 17.37 -7.28
C SER A 142 -8.52 18.47 -7.06
N TRP A 143 -7.23 18.17 -7.26
CA TRP A 143 -6.16 19.15 -7.13
C TRP A 143 -6.24 20.25 -8.20
N LYS A 144 -6.50 19.87 -9.45
CA LYS A 144 -6.63 20.81 -10.58
C LYS A 144 -7.82 21.76 -10.40
N ASP A 145 -8.94 21.26 -9.89
CA ASP A 145 -10.16 22.05 -9.72
C ASP A 145 -10.21 22.85 -8.41
N ASN A 146 -9.15 22.79 -7.57
CA ASN A 146 -9.14 23.32 -6.18
C ASN A 146 -10.37 22.89 -5.36
N ALA A 147 -10.97 21.76 -5.72
CA ALA A 147 -12.15 21.21 -5.09
C ALA A 147 -11.73 20.17 -4.06
N LYS A 148 -12.53 20.00 -3.00
CA LYS A 148 -12.31 18.90 -2.04
C LYS A 148 -12.38 17.56 -2.78
N LEU A 149 -11.43 16.68 -2.48
CA LEU A 149 -11.34 15.37 -3.11
C LEU A 149 -12.52 14.51 -2.68
N LYS A 150 -13.44 14.31 -3.62
CA LYS A 150 -14.56 13.39 -3.51
C LYS A 150 -14.29 12.22 -4.43
N LEU A 151 -14.13 11.05 -3.85
CA LEU A 151 -14.10 9.80 -4.59
C LEU A 151 -15.56 9.38 -4.87
N PRO A 152 -15.87 8.82 -6.05
CA PRO A 152 -17.20 8.26 -6.30
C PRO A 152 -17.47 7.10 -5.33
N ALA A 153 -18.68 7.10 -4.77
CA ALA A 153 -19.17 6.08 -3.84
C ALA A 153 -19.45 4.74 -4.54
#